data_AF-G2H0H3-F1
#
_entry.id   AF-G2H0H3-F1
#
_cell.length_a   1.000
_cell.length_b   1.000
_cell.length_c   1.000
_cell.angle_alpha   90.00
_cell.angle_beta   90.00
_cell.angle_gamma   90.00
#
_symmetry.space_group_name_H-M   'P 1'
#
loop_
_entity.id
_entity.type
_entity.pdbx_description
1 polymer ?
#
loop_
_entity_poly.entity_id
_entity_poly.type
_entity_poly.pdbx_seq_one_letter_code
_entity_poly.pdbx_strand_id
1 'polypeptide(L)'
;MDDSWFARLSTLTKLIGQIVTIIGLLMVVAVFLVIGNNVRLSVFSRRDTINVMKLMGATDGFILRPFLNEGVVLGSAGALLSLILSEILVFQLGGVVMQTASVFGTNFNLQGLSWDENLLFLLVASMIGWLAAWLATIEHLRKFTPQ
;
A
#
# COMPACT_ATOMS: atom_id res chain seq x y z
N MET A 1 -35.07 27.06 9.26
CA MET A 1 -34.18 27.14 8.08
C MET A 1 -33.06 26.16 8.33
N ASP A 2 -32.87 25.24 7.37
CA ASP A 2 -31.55 24.71 7.00
C ASP A 2 -31.01 23.37 7.54
N ASP A 3 -31.76 22.54 8.27
CA ASP A 3 -31.24 21.22 8.67
C ASP A 3 -31.18 20.18 7.52
N SER A 4 -32.05 20.32 6.53
CA SER A 4 -32.18 19.35 5.43
C SER A 4 -31.02 19.39 4.44
N TRP A 5 -30.38 20.56 4.25
CA TRP A 5 -29.22 20.68 3.36
C TRP A 5 -27.96 20.11 4.03
N PHE A 6 -27.78 20.32 5.33
CA PHE A 6 -26.70 19.68 6.10
C PHE A 6 -26.86 18.16 6.10
N ALA A 7 -28.09 17.67 6.24
CA ALA A 7 -28.37 16.23 6.13
C ALA A 7 -27.96 15.68 4.75
N ARG A 8 -28.34 16.37 3.66
CA ARG A 8 -27.93 16.03 2.29
C ARG A 8 -26.42 16.04 2.11
N LEU A 9 -25.73 17.06 2.62
CA LEU A 9 -24.27 17.12 2.56
C LEU A 9 -23.63 15.95 3.31
N SER A 10 -24.09 15.65 4.52
CA SER A 10 -23.56 14.52 5.29
C SER A 10 -23.80 13.18 4.59
N THR A 11 -24.94 13.01 3.91
CA THR A 11 -25.20 11.80 3.10
C THR A 11 -24.26 11.71 1.92
N LEU A 12 -23.94 12.81 1.24
CA LEU A 12 -22.95 12.84 0.17
C LEU A 12 -21.54 12.53 0.68
N THR A 13 -21.12 13.10 1.81
CA THR A 13 -19.82 12.80 2.43
C THR A 13 -19.71 11.33 2.81
N LYS A 14 -20.78 10.72 3.36
CA LYS A 14 -20.82 9.29 3.66
C LYS A 14 -20.72 8.42 2.40
N LEU A 15 -21.43 8.78 1.32
CA LEU A 15 -21.34 8.07 0.04
C LEU A 15 -19.92 8.11 -0.52
N ILE A 16 -19.27 9.27 -0.50
CA ILE A 16 -17.88 9.43 -0.94
C ILE A 16 -16.95 8.57 -0.08
N GLY A 17 -17.10 8.61 1.25
CA GLY A 17 -16.31 7.77 2.16
C GLY A 17 -16.45 6.27 1.88
N GLN A 18 -17.66 5.81 1.56
CA GLN A 18 -17.90 4.42 1.21
C GLN A 18 -17.24 4.03 -0.12
N ILE A 19 -17.30 4.89 -1.14
CA ILE A 19 -16.63 4.67 -2.43
C ILE A 19 -15.11 4.59 -2.24
N VAL A 20 -14.51 5.53 -1.49
CA VAL A 20 -13.08 5.52 -1.18
C VAL A 20 -12.67 4.23 -0.47
N THR A 21 -13.49 3.75 0.47
CA THR A 21 -13.22 2.48 1.18
C THR A 21 -13.23 1.29 0.22
N ILE A 22 -14.19 1.22 -0.71
CA ILE A 22 -14.28 0.15 -1.72
C ILE A 22 -13.06 0.19 -2.65
N ILE A 23 -12.68 1.38 -3.13
CA ILE A 23 -11.50 1.54 -3.99
C ILE A 23 -10.23 1.13 -3.23
N GLY A 24 -10.10 1.52 -1.96
CA GLY A 24 -8.99 1.11 -1.10
C GLY A 24 -8.89 -0.42 -0.98
N LEU A 25 -10.02 -1.10 -0.77
CA LEU A 25 -10.06 -2.56 -0.72
C LEU A 25 -9.62 -3.19 -2.06
N LEU A 26 -10.11 -2.65 -3.19
CA LEU A 26 -9.73 -3.13 -4.52
C LEU A 26 -8.24 -2.92 -4.80
N MET A 27 -7.67 -1.79 -4.36
CA MET A 27 -6.23 -1.51 -4.45
C MET A 27 -5.42 -2.56 -3.69
N VAL A 28 -5.84 -2.92 -2.47
CA VAL A 28 -5.18 -3.99 -1.70
C VAL A 28 -5.19 -5.30 -2.49
N VAL A 29 -6.34 -5.71 -3.02
CA VAL A 29 -6.47 -6.93 -3.84
C VAL A 29 -5.58 -6.87 -5.09
N ALA A 30 -5.51 -5.71 -5.76
CA ALA A 30 -4.67 -5.52 -6.94
C ALA A 30 -3.18 -5.72 -6.60
N VAL A 31 -2.70 -5.19 -5.47
CA VAL A 31 -1.32 -5.39 -5.00
C VAL A 31 -1.03 -6.87 -4.78
N PHE A 32 -1.93 -7.61 -4.11
CA PHE A 32 -1.80 -9.05 -3.95
C PHE A 32 -1.69 -9.78 -5.30
N LEU A 33 -2.53 -9.41 -6.28
CA LEU A 33 -2.53 -10.02 -7.61
C LEU A 33 -1.22 -9.74 -8.37
N VAL A 34 -0.73 -8.51 -8.31
CA VAL A 34 0.52 -8.08 -8.97
C VAL A 34 1.71 -8.84 -8.38
N ILE A 35 1.82 -8.91 -7.05
CA ILE A 35 2.90 -9.65 -6.38
C ILE A 35 2.82 -11.14 -6.73
N GLY A 36 1.64 -11.75 -6.65
CA GLY A 36 1.45 -13.17 -6.99
C GLY A 36 1.85 -13.50 -8.43
N ASN A 37 1.49 -12.64 -9.38
CA ASN A 37 1.90 -12.79 -10.78
C ASN A 37 3.41 -12.61 -10.99
N ASN A 38 4.02 -11.66 -10.28
CA ASN A 38 5.46 -11.44 -10.35
C ASN A 38 6.25 -12.65 -9.81
N VAL A 39 5.81 -13.21 -8.68
CA VAL A 39 6.37 -14.45 -8.11
C VAL A 39 6.29 -15.59 -9.13
N ARG A 40 5.13 -15.80 -9.76
CA ARG A 40 4.95 -16.84 -10.80
C ARG A 40 5.96 -16.68 -11.94
N LEU A 41 6.10 -15.46 -12.46
CA LEU A 41 7.01 -15.18 -13.57
C LEU A 41 8.47 -15.41 -13.18
N SER A 42 8.87 -14.96 -11.99
CA SER A 42 10.22 -15.11 -11.45
C SER A 42 10.58 -16.57 -11.17
N VAL A 43 9.64 -17.36 -10.62
CA VAL A 43 9.80 -18.82 -10.45
C VAL A 43 9.96 -19.51 -11.80
N PHE A 44 9.15 -19.15 -12.80
CA PHE A 44 9.26 -19.74 -14.14
C PHE A 44 10.63 -19.43 -14.79
N SER A 45 11.12 -18.21 -14.64
CA SER A 45 12.44 -17.79 -15.16
C SER A 45 13.61 -18.46 -14.45
N ARG A 46 13.45 -18.89 -13.20
CA ARG A 46 14.51 -19.52 -12.37
C ARG A 46 14.29 -21.01 -12.13
N ARG A 47 13.36 -21.63 -12.88
CA ARG A 47 12.92 -23.01 -12.66
C ARG A 47 14.09 -24.01 -12.62
N ASP A 48 15.09 -23.83 -13.49
CA ASP A 48 16.21 -24.77 -13.62
C ASP A 48 17.11 -24.70 -12.38
N THR A 49 17.39 -23.49 -11.87
CA THR A 49 18.15 -23.30 -10.63
C THR A 49 17.38 -23.81 -9.41
N ILE A 50 16.06 -23.59 -9.36
CA ILE A 50 15.20 -24.09 -8.28
C ILE A 50 15.19 -25.63 -8.28
N ASN A 51 15.19 -26.27 -9.44
CA ASN A 51 15.21 -27.72 -9.54
C ASN A 51 16.53 -28.30 -9.01
N VAL A 52 17.67 -27.68 -9.38
CA VAL A 52 18.98 -28.04 -8.82
C VAL A 52 19.02 -27.83 -7.30
N MET A 53 18.48 -26.73 -6.79
CA MET A 53 18.40 -26.47 -5.35
C MET A 53 17.54 -27.50 -4.62
N LYS A 54 16.39 -27.90 -5.19
CA LYS A 54 15.54 -28.96 -4.63
C LYS A 54 16.24 -30.32 -4.63
N LEU A 55 17.02 -30.64 -5.66
CA LEU A 55 17.80 -31.89 -5.73
C LEU A 55 18.90 -31.96 -4.65
N MET A 56 19.42 -30.82 -4.21
CA MET A 56 20.36 -30.74 -3.08
C MET A 56 19.67 -30.66 -1.71
N GLY A 57 18.33 -30.80 -1.64
CA GLY A 57 17.58 -30.77 -0.39
C GLY A 57 17.29 -29.37 0.17
N ALA A 58 17.32 -28.33 -0.68
CA ALA A 58 17.00 -26.97 -0.22
C ALA A 58 15.54 -26.87 0.28
N THR A 59 15.37 -26.27 1.45
CA THR A 59 14.07 -26.07 2.12
C THR A 59 13.25 -24.99 1.40
N ASP A 60 11.92 -25.10 1.40
CA ASP A 60 11.01 -24.12 0.77
C ASP A 60 11.23 -22.68 1.26
N GLY A 61 11.67 -22.51 2.52
CA GLY A 61 12.04 -21.21 3.09
C GLY A 61 13.24 -20.54 2.42
N PHE A 62 14.19 -21.29 1.85
CA PHE A 62 15.33 -20.74 1.12
C PHE A 62 14.90 -20.14 -0.21
N ILE A 63 13.90 -20.75 -0.86
CA ILE A 63 13.29 -20.27 -2.10
C ILE A 63 12.42 -19.02 -1.82
N LEU A 64 11.83 -18.92 -0.63
CA LEU A 64 10.92 -17.83 -0.25
C LEU A 64 11.61 -16.48 0.04
N ARG A 65 12.84 -16.51 0.58
CA ARG A 65 13.61 -15.33 1.02
C ARG A 65 13.70 -14.19 -0.01
N PRO A 66 14.07 -14.43 -1.29
CA PRO A 66 14.15 -13.35 -2.27
C PRO A 66 12.81 -12.64 -2.49
N PHE A 67 11.70 -13.38 -2.48
CA PHE A 67 10.36 -12.83 -2.69
C PHE A 67 9.88 -11.96 -1.53
N LEU A 68 10.19 -12.36 -0.29
CA LEU A 68 9.91 -11.56 0.91
C LEU A 68 10.66 -10.21 0.86
N ASN A 69 11.91 -10.22 0.39
CA ASN A 69 12.71 -9.00 0.26
C ASN A 69 12.15 -8.05 -0.81
N GLU A 70 11.70 -8.59 -1.95
CA GLU A 70 11.00 -7.78 -2.98
C GLU A 70 9.74 -7.12 -2.40
N GLY A 71 8.94 -7.84 -1.61
CA GLY A 71 7.75 -7.29 -0.95
C GLY A 71 8.04 -6.13 -0.01
N VAL A 72 9.09 -6.25 0.82
CA VAL A 72 9.52 -5.19 1.75
C VAL A 72 10.02 -3.96 0.99
N VAL A 73 10.81 -4.17 -0.07
CA VAL A 73 11.34 -3.07 -0.89
C VAL A 73 10.19 -2.33 -1.59
N LEU A 74 9.23 -3.06 -2.16
CA LEU A 74 8.06 -2.45 -2.81
C LEU A 74 7.17 -1.71 -1.80
N GLY A 75 6.90 -2.30 -0.65
CA GLY A 75 6.10 -1.67 0.41
C GLY A 75 6.74 -0.40 0.97
N SER A 76 8.04 -0.46 1.27
CA SER A 76 8.78 0.69 1.81
C SER A 76 8.97 1.79 0.77
N ALA A 77 9.28 1.46 -0.49
CA ALA A 77 9.37 2.44 -1.58
C ALA A 77 8.02 3.12 -1.86
N GLY A 78 6.92 2.36 -1.85
CA GLY A 78 5.57 2.91 -2.00
C GLY A 78 5.19 3.85 -0.85
N ALA A 79 5.53 3.48 0.39
CA ALA A 79 5.32 4.33 1.56
C ALA A 79 6.10 5.65 1.45
N LEU A 80 7.40 5.57 1.15
CA LEU A 80 8.26 6.74 0.98
C LEU A 80 7.72 7.68 -0.11
N LEU A 81 7.33 7.14 -1.26
CA LEU A 81 6.72 7.93 -2.33
C LEU A 81 5.43 8.60 -1.88
N SER A 82 4.55 7.87 -1.19
CA SER A 82 3.29 8.41 -0.68
C SER A 82 3.52 9.56 0.30
N LEU A 83 4.52 9.44 1.18
CA LEU A 83 4.87 10.47 2.16
C LEU A 83 5.41 11.72 1.49
N ILE A 84 6.29 11.58 0.50
CA ILE A 84 6.81 12.70 -0.30
C ILE A 84 5.67 13.41 -1.03
N LEU A 85 4.77 12.65 -1.68
CA LEU A 85 3.61 13.22 -2.36
C LEU A 85 2.69 13.94 -1.39
N SER A 86 2.45 13.38 -0.20
CA SER A 86 1.63 13.99 0.85
C SER A 86 2.20 15.33 1.30
N GLU A 87 3.50 15.41 1.56
CA GLU A 87 4.19 16.65 1.94
C GLU A 87 4.11 17.72 0.84
N ILE A 88 4.33 17.33 -0.42
CA ILE A 88 4.20 18.25 -1.57
C ILE A 88 2.78 18.79 -1.68
N LEU A 89 1.78 17.93 -1.47
CA LEU A 89 0.38 18.29 -1.55
C LEU A 89 -0.01 19.24 -0.41
N VAL A 90 0.43 18.98 0.83
CA VAL A 90 0.25 19.88 1.98
C VAL A 90 0.92 21.22 1.73
N PHE A 91 2.13 21.24 1.16
CA PHE A 91 2.84 22.48 0.83
C PHE A 91 2.10 23.33 -0.22
N GLN A 92 1.64 22.69 -1.31
CA GLN A 92 0.85 23.36 -2.37
C GLN A 92 -0.50 23.87 -1.86
N LEU A 93 -1.25 23.02 -1.15
CA LEU A 93 -2.56 23.41 -0.60
C LEU A 93 -2.41 24.44 0.51
N GLY A 94 -1.37 24.35 1.34
CA GLY A 94 -1.07 25.34 2.38
C GLY A 94 -0.97 26.75 1.80
N GLY A 95 -0.25 26.92 0.68
CA GLY A 95 -0.16 28.20 0.00
C GLY A 95 -1.50 28.77 -0.45
N VAL A 96 -2.38 27.94 -1.03
CA VAL A 96 -3.71 28.34 -1.53
C VAL A 96 -4.71 28.58 -0.39
N VAL A 97 -4.67 27.72 0.64
CA VAL A 97 -5.57 27.80 1.80
C VAL A 97 -5.21 28.97 2.67
N MET A 98 -3.92 29.32 2.87
CA MET A 98 -3.54 30.51 3.63
C MET A 98 -4.04 31.80 2.98
N GLN A 99 -4.00 31.90 1.65
CA GLN A 99 -4.52 33.06 0.92
C GLN A 99 -6.04 33.19 1.11
N THR A 100 -6.77 32.07 1.09
CA THR A 100 -8.22 32.04 1.26
C THR A 100 -8.64 32.22 2.72
N ALA A 101 -7.91 31.64 3.67
CA ALA A 101 -8.16 31.70 5.12
C ALA A 101 -7.99 33.11 5.69
N SER A 102 -7.10 33.93 5.11
CA SER A 102 -6.97 35.35 5.47
C SER A 102 -8.24 36.16 5.23
N VAL A 103 -9.07 35.73 4.26
CA VAL A 103 -10.37 36.36 3.92
C VAL A 103 -11.49 35.93 4.87
N PHE A 104 -11.38 34.72 5.46
CA PHE A 104 -12.40 34.16 6.36
C PHE A 104 -12.07 34.28 7.86
N GLY A 105 -10.90 34.78 8.24
CA GLY A 105 -10.53 35.03 9.65
C GLY A 105 -10.30 33.78 10.49
N THR A 106 -10.21 32.60 9.87
CA THR A 106 -9.99 31.30 10.53
C THR A 106 -8.57 30.81 10.31
N ASN A 107 -7.82 30.53 11.38
CA ASN A 107 -6.49 29.92 11.29
C ASN A 107 -6.61 28.41 10.98
N PHE A 108 -6.78 28.06 9.71
CA PHE A 108 -6.60 26.67 9.27
C PHE A 108 -5.10 26.37 9.19
N ASN A 109 -4.58 25.66 10.19
CA ASN A 109 -3.24 25.12 10.12
C ASN A 109 -3.32 23.75 9.43
N LEU A 110 -3.02 23.70 8.13
CA LEU A 110 -2.71 22.43 7.46
C LEU A 110 -1.36 21.95 8.01
N GLN A 111 -1.42 21.23 9.12
CA GLN A 111 -0.26 20.50 9.60
C GLN A 111 -0.13 19.22 8.78
N GLY A 112 1.05 18.99 8.21
CA GLY A 112 1.41 17.70 7.63
C GLY A 112 1.44 16.60 8.71
N LEU A 113 1.70 15.37 8.28
CA LEU A 113 1.87 14.27 9.23
C LEU A 113 3.05 14.57 10.16
N SER A 114 2.86 14.34 11.45
CA SER A 114 3.93 14.46 12.43
C SER A 114 5.01 13.41 12.18
N TRP A 115 6.23 13.63 12.69
CA TRP A 115 7.37 12.72 12.46
C TRP A 115 7.11 11.29 12.98
N ASP A 116 6.35 11.15 14.05
CA ASP A 116 5.90 9.88 14.62
C ASP A 116 4.86 9.19 13.73
N GLU A 117 3.90 9.93 13.19
CA GLU A 117 2.88 9.40 12.27
C GLU A 117 3.52 8.93 10.96
N ASN A 118 4.50 9.68 10.44
CA ASN A 118 5.27 9.35 9.26
C ASN A 118 6.03 8.02 9.44
N LEU A 119 6.69 7.85 10.58
CA LEU A 119 7.39 6.60 10.93
C LEU A 119 6.42 5.42 11.04
N LEU A 120 5.30 5.62 11.73
CA LEU A 120 4.27 4.58 11.92
C LEU A 120 3.70 4.15 10.56
N PHE A 121 3.40 5.10 9.68
CA PHE A 121 2.91 4.84 8.33
C PHE A 121 3.90 4.00 7.51
N LEU A 122 5.20 4.35 7.56
CA LEU A 122 6.25 3.60 6.87
C LEU A 122 6.37 2.17 7.41
N LEU A 123 6.31 1.97 8.73
CA LEU A 123 6.35 0.66 9.36
C LEU A 123 5.14 -0.20 8.96
N VAL A 124 3.93 0.36 9.02
CA VAL A 124 2.70 -0.35 8.66
C VAL A 124 2.69 -0.72 7.19
N ALA A 125 3.05 0.20 6.29
CA ALA A 125 3.14 -0.07 4.86
C ALA A 125 4.19 -1.14 4.53
N SER A 126 5.35 -1.11 5.20
CA SER A 126 6.40 -2.14 5.04
C SER A 126 5.92 -3.51 5.55
N MET A 127 5.24 -3.55 6.70
CA MET A 127 4.64 -4.79 7.24
C MET A 127 3.57 -5.35 6.30
N ILE A 128 2.71 -4.49 5.74
CA ILE A 128 1.69 -4.91 4.78
C ILE A 128 2.35 -5.47 3.52
N GLY A 129 3.38 -4.80 2.97
CA GLY A 129 4.12 -5.29 1.81
C GLY A 129 4.80 -6.64 2.05
N TRP A 130 5.38 -6.83 3.25
CA TRP A 130 5.97 -8.09 3.67
C TRP A 130 4.92 -9.21 3.82
N LEU A 131 3.81 -8.94 4.50
CA LEU A 131 2.69 -9.88 4.65
C LEU A 131 2.06 -10.24 3.30
N ALA A 132 1.93 -9.27 2.40
CA ALA A 132 1.37 -9.48 1.07
C ALA A 132 2.25 -10.41 0.24
N ALA A 133 3.57 -10.18 0.25
CA ALA A 133 4.52 -11.07 -0.40
C ALA A 133 4.55 -12.46 0.25
N TRP A 134 4.48 -12.54 1.57
CA TRP A 134 4.46 -13.83 2.27
C TRP A 134 3.23 -14.67 1.89
N LEU A 135 2.03 -14.09 1.97
CA LEU A 135 0.77 -14.74 1.63
C LEU A 135 0.71 -15.12 0.15
N ALA A 136 1.07 -14.21 -0.76
CA ALA A 136 1.08 -14.48 -2.19
C ALA A 136 2.03 -15.64 -2.55
N THR A 137 3.18 -15.72 -1.90
CA THR A 137 4.16 -16.78 -2.18
C THR A 137 3.73 -18.13 -1.57
N ILE A 138 3.14 -18.15 -0.37
CA ILE A 138 2.59 -19.39 0.22
C ILE A 138 1.44 -19.94 -0.62
N GLU A 139 0.50 -19.08 -1.03
CA GLU A 139 -0.63 -19.44 -1.88
C GLU A 139 -0.13 -20.08 -3.19
N HIS A 140 0.95 -19.53 -3.78
CA HIS A 140 1.49 -20.03 -5.04
C HIS A 140 2.29 -21.32 -4.89
N LEU A 141 3.15 -21.44 -3.87
CA LEU A 141 3.91 -22.68 -3.62
C LEU A 141 2.99 -23.85 -3.29
N ARG A 142 1.87 -23.63 -2.60
CA ARG A 142 0.87 -24.68 -2.31
C ARG A 142 0.20 -25.26 -3.55
N LYS A 143 0.16 -24.52 -4.66
CA LYS A 143 -0.41 -24.97 -5.94
C LYS A 143 0.61 -25.64 -6.86
N PHE A 144 1.90 -25.63 -6.53
CA PHE A 144 2.94 -26.38 -7.23
C PHE A 144 3.12 -27.77 -6.59
N THR A 145 2.15 -28.67 -6.80
CA THR A 145 2.38 -30.12 -6.70
C THR A 145 3.15 -30.56 -7.95
N PRO A 146 4.37 -31.14 -7.81
CA PRO A 146 5.11 -31.68 -8.94
C PRO A 146 4.36 -32.88 -9.54
N GLN A 147 4.28 -32.93 -10.87
CA GLN A 147 4.17 -34.19 -11.61
C GLN A 147 5.56 -34.62 -12.03
#